data_AF-A0A8C9E0Q4-F1
#
_entry.id   AF-A0A8C9E0Q4-F1
#
_cell.length_a   1.000
_cell.length_b   1.000
_cell.length_c   1.000
_cell.angle_alpha   90.00
_cell.angle_beta   90.00
_cell.angle_gamma   90.00
#
_symmetry.space_group_name_H-M   'P 1'
#
loop_
_entity.id
_entity.type
_entity.pdbx_description
1 polymer ?
#
loop_
_entity_poly.entity_id
_entity_poly.type
_entity_poly.pdbx_seq_one_letter_code
_entity_poly.pdbx_strand_id
1 'polypeptide(L)'
;MWGFAGGRLFGIFSAPVLVAVVCCAQSVNDPGNMSFVKETVDKLLKGYDIRLRPDFGGPPVCVGMNIDIASIDMVSEVNMDYTLTMYFQQYWRDKRLAYSGIPLNLTLDNRVADQLWVPDTYFLNDKKSFVHGVTVKNRMIRLHPDGTVLYGLRITTTAACMMDLRRYPLDEQNCTLEIESYGYTTDDIEFYWRGGDKAVTGVERIELPQFSIVEHRLVSRNVVFATGAYPRLSLSFRLKRNIGYFILQTYMPSILITILSWVSFWINYDASAARVALGITTVLTMTTINTHLRETLPKIPYVKAIDMYLMGCFVFVFLALLEYAFVNYIFFGRGPQRQKKLAEKTAKAKNDRSKGDSNRVDAHGNILLTSLEVHNEMNEVTGGIGDTRNSAISFDNSGIQYRKQSMPREGHGRHMGDRSIPHKKTHLRRRSSQLKIKIPDLTDVNAIDRWSRIVFPFTFSLFNLVYWLYYVN
;
A
#
# COMPACT_ATOMS: atom_id res chain seq x y z
N MET A 1 9.58 32.27 -130.19
CA MET A 1 10.10 33.65 -130.27
C MET A 1 10.11 34.20 -128.85
N TRP A 2 11.32 34.55 -128.36
CA TRP A 2 11.63 35.37 -127.17
C TRP A 2 11.31 34.72 -125.81
N GLY A 3 12.14 34.75 -124.77
CA GLY A 3 13.44 35.39 -124.51
C GLY A 3 13.77 35.21 -123.01
N PHE A 4 15.07 35.13 -122.68
CA PHE A 4 15.68 34.95 -121.35
C PHE A 4 15.24 35.99 -120.29
N ALA A 5 15.20 35.60 -119.00
CA ALA A 5 16.14 36.06 -117.94
C ALA A 5 15.62 35.72 -116.52
N GLY A 6 16.56 35.44 -115.60
CA GLY A 6 16.31 34.88 -114.27
C GLY A 6 16.00 35.87 -113.14
N GLY A 7 15.73 35.31 -111.97
CA GLY A 7 15.58 36.03 -110.71
C GLY A 7 15.35 35.06 -109.53
N ARG A 8 16.29 35.06 -108.58
CA ARG A 8 16.19 34.36 -107.28
C ARG A 8 15.09 35.01 -106.43
N LEU A 9 14.33 34.20 -105.69
CA LEU A 9 13.65 34.65 -104.47
C LEU A 9 13.89 33.64 -103.34
N PHE A 10 14.64 34.10 -102.33
CA PHE A 10 14.72 33.55 -100.98
C PHE A 10 13.42 33.87 -100.22
N GLY A 11 12.99 33.04 -99.27
CA GLY A 11 12.17 33.54 -98.15
C GLY A 11 11.26 32.56 -97.40
N ILE A 12 11.79 31.98 -96.32
CA ILE A 12 11.15 31.82 -94.99
C ILE A 12 9.91 30.89 -94.87
N PHE A 13 10.11 29.69 -94.35
CA PHE A 13 9.20 29.02 -93.38
C PHE A 13 10.08 28.12 -92.49
N SER A 14 10.50 28.65 -91.35
CA SER A 14 9.95 28.41 -90.01
C SER A 14 10.57 27.17 -89.34
N ALA A 15 11.50 27.48 -88.43
CA ALA A 15 12.17 26.55 -87.54
C ALA A 15 11.45 26.23 -86.19
N PRO A 16 10.14 26.44 -85.94
CA PRO A 16 9.58 26.14 -84.62
C PRO A 16 9.11 24.69 -84.46
N VAL A 17 9.03 23.88 -85.52
CA VAL A 17 8.41 22.54 -85.43
C VAL A 17 9.37 21.48 -84.85
N LEU A 18 10.69 21.69 -84.96
CA LEU A 18 11.69 20.74 -84.44
C LEU A 18 12.04 20.94 -82.95
N VAL A 19 11.69 22.07 -82.35
CA VAL A 19 11.93 22.33 -80.91
C VAL A 19 10.78 21.78 -80.04
N ALA A 20 9.57 21.62 -80.59
CA ALA A 20 8.43 21.10 -79.84
C ALA A 20 8.48 19.57 -79.63
N VAL A 21 9.19 18.82 -80.47
CA VAL A 21 9.29 17.35 -80.34
C VAL A 21 10.37 16.92 -79.34
N VAL A 22 11.37 17.78 -79.07
CA VAL A 22 12.43 17.48 -78.08
C VAL A 22 12.00 17.83 -76.64
N CYS A 23 11.04 18.73 -76.45
CA CYS A 23 10.49 19.06 -75.13
C CYS A 23 9.38 18.11 -74.63
N CYS A 24 8.96 17.15 -75.46
CA CYS A 24 8.03 16.07 -75.08
C CYS A 24 8.74 14.75 -74.74
N ALA A 25 10.07 14.79 -74.48
CA ALA A 25 10.68 13.78 -73.64
C ALA A 25 10.13 13.98 -72.23
N GLN A 26 9.05 13.26 -71.95
CA GLN A 26 8.42 13.16 -70.64
C GLN A 26 9.50 13.15 -69.56
N SER A 27 9.42 14.09 -68.63
CA SER A 27 10.13 14.01 -67.37
C SER A 27 9.76 12.68 -66.71
N VAL A 28 10.61 11.67 -66.88
CA VAL A 28 10.49 10.35 -66.25
C VAL A 28 10.62 10.45 -64.71
N ASN A 29 10.94 11.64 -64.20
CA ASN A 29 11.21 11.91 -62.79
C ASN A 29 10.12 12.73 -62.09
N ASP A 30 8.90 12.80 -62.62
CA ASP A 30 7.80 13.44 -61.88
C ASP A 30 7.26 12.47 -60.80
N PRO A 31 7.37 12.78 -59.50
CA PRO A 31 6.93 11.91 -58.40
C PRO A 31 5.40 11.67 -58.36
N GLY A 32 4.64 12.26 -59.29
CA GLY A 32 3.20 12.08 -59.48
C GLY A 32 2.79 11.02 -60.50
N ASN A 33 3.73 10.33 -61.17
CA ASN A 33 3.37 9.33 -62.18
C ASN A 33 2.96 7.99 -61.52
N MET A 34 1.66 7.81 -61.31
CA MET A 34 1.07 6.62 -60.65
C MET A 34 1.51 5.29 -61.27
N SER A 35 1.70 5.24 -62.59
CA SER A 35 2.17 4.04 -63.28
C SER A 35 3.58 3.63 -62.88
N PHE A 36 4.48 4.60 -62.70
CA PHE A 36 5.87 4.35 -62.31
C PHE A 36 5.97 3.76 -60.89
N VAL A 37 5.16 4.28 -59.95
CA VAL A 37 5.09 3.74 -58.58
C VAL A 37 4.55 2.31 -58.60
N LYS A 38 3.48 2.06 -59.36
CA LYS A 38 2.91 0.72 -59.50
C LYS A 38 3.90 -0.28 -60.08
N GLU A 39 4.55 0.05 -61.19
CA GLU A 39 5.56 -0.82 -61.83
C GLU A 39 6.75 -1.09 -60.90
N THR A 40 7.16 -0.09 -60.11
CA THR A 40 8.23 -0.24 -59.13
C THR A 40 7.83 -1.26 -58.06
N VAL A 41 6.64 -1.14 -57.46
CA VAL A 41 6.15 -2.07 -56.44
C VAL A 41 5.95 -3.49 -57.01
N ASP A 42 5.37 -3.61 -58.20
CA ASP A 42 5.20 -4.90 -58.88
C ASP A 42 6.56 -5.57 -59.14
N LYS A 43 7.59 -4.79 -59.49
CA LYS A 43 8.97 -5.29 -59.67
C LYS A 43 9.61 -5.75 -58.36
N LEU A 44 9.38 -5.06 -57.25
CA LEU A 44 9.89 -5.45 -55.93
C LEU A 44 9.30 -6.78 -55.45
N LEU A 45 8.02 -7.01 -55.72
CA LEU A 45 7.32 -8.23 -55.29
C LEU A 45 7.55 -9.41 -56.25
N LYS A 46 7.98 -9.16 -57.50
CA LYS A 46 8.23 -10.20 -58.49
C LYS A 46 9.43 -11.07 -58.09
N GLY A 47 9.15 -12.31 -57.71
CA GLY A 47 10.19 -13.27 -57.29
C GLY A 47 10.67 -13.08 -55.85
N TYR A 48 9.96 -12.29 -55.05
CA TYR A 48 10.22 -12.15 -53.61
C TYR A 48 9.77 -13.41 -52.86
N ASP A 49 10.68 -14.07 -52.15
CA ASP A 49 10.36 -15.22 -51.30
C ASP A 49 10.20 -14.79 -49.84
N ILE A 50 8.97 -14.88 -49.33
CA ILE A 50 8.59 -14.51 -47.96
C ILE A 50 9.17 -15.43 -46.90
N ARG A 51 9.63 -16.64 -47.27
CA ARG A 51 10.12 -17.65 -46.33
C ARG A 51 11.56 -17.41 -45.90
N LEU A 52 12.28 -16.54 -46.62
CA LEU A 52 13.70 -16.27 -46.37
C LEU A 52 13.86 -14.91 -45.69
N ARG A 53 14.59 -14.91 -44.57
CA ARG A 53 15.02 -13.68 -43.92
C ARG A 53 15.94 -12.86 -44.84
N PRO A 54 16.01 -11.53 -44.68
CA PRO A 54 17.02 -10.71 -45.34
C PRO A 54 18.44 -11.22 -45.03
N ASP A 55 19.32 -11.14 -46.03
CA ASP A 55 20.72 -11.60 -45.93
C ASP A 55 20.86 -13.08 -45.47
N PHE A 56 19.93 -13.96 -45.93
CA PHE A 56 20.01 -15.40 -45.67
C PHE A 56 21.34 -16.00 -46.14
N GLY A 57 22.05 -16.68 -45.23
CA GLY A 57 23.41 -17.19 -45.45
C GLY A 57 24.54 -16.19 -45.15
N GLY A 58 24.20 -14.98 -44.71
CA GLY A 58 25.13 -13.92 -44.31
C GLY A 58 24.88 -13.46 -42.86
N PRO A 59 25.14 -12.16 -42.55
CA PRO A 59 25.01 -11.63 -41.20
C PRO A 59 23.56 -11.70 -40.66
N PRO A 60 23.38 -11.63 -39.34
CA PRO A 60 22.06 -11.54 -38.73
C PRO A 60 21.37 -10.24 -39.15
N VAL A 61 20.03 -10.28 -39.27
CA VAL A 61 19.25 -9.08 -39.54
C VAL A 61 19.05 -8.30 -38.24
N CYS A 62 19.52 -7.05 -38.19
CA CYS A 62 19.32 -6.19 -37.04
C CYS A 62 17.92 -5.55 -37.09
N VAL A 63 17.08 -5.86 -36.10
CA VAL A 63 15.72 -5.32 -35.96
C VAL A 63 15.68 -4.33 -34.80
N GLY A 64 15.45 -3.06 -35.14
CA GLY A 64 15.27 -1.98 -34.18
C GLY A 64 13.81 -1.87 -33.76
N MET A 65 13.55 -1.96 -32.45
CA MET A 65 12.20 -1.81 -31.90
C MET A 65 11.97 -0.42 -31.32
N ASN A 66 10.75 0.08 -31.46
CA ASN A 66 10.27 1.32 -30.87
C ASN A 66 8.83 1.09 -30.37
N ILE A 67 8.53 1.59 -29.17
CA ILE A 67 7.19 1.45 -28.57
C ILE A 67 6.65 2.83 -28.22
N ASP A 68 5.43 3.13 -28.64
CA ASP A 68 4.69 4.27 -28.10
C ASP A 68 3.47 3.74 -27.34
N ILE A 69 3.45 3.94 -26.03
CA ILE A 69 2.37 3.45 -25.18
C ILE A 69 1.18 4.41 -25.28
N ALA A 70 0.01 3.86 -25.59
CA ALA A 70 -1.23 4.61 -25.63
C ALA A 70 -1.86 4.68 -24.24
N SER A 71 -2.04 3.52 -23.59
CA SER A 71 -2.65 3.42 -22.26
C SER A 71 -2.27 2.11 -21.58
N ILE A 72 -2.29 2.11 -20.25
CA ILE A 72 -2.40 0.89 -19.44
C ILE A 72 -3.84 0.87 -18.94
N ASP A 73 -4.61 -0.12 -19.35
CA ASP A 73 -6.06 -0.11 -19.20
C ASP A 73 -6.48 -0.59 -17.80
N MET A 74 -5.89 -1.69 -17.33
CA MET A 74 -6.14 -2.22 -15.99
C MET A 74 -4.93 -3.01 -15.50
N VAL A 75 -4.74 -3.00 -14.17
CA VAL A 75 -3.78 -3.84 -13.45
C VAL A 75 -4.61 -4.71 -12.50
N SER A 76 -4.58 -6.03 -12.68
CA SER A 76 -5.36 -6.97 -11.88
C SER A 76 -4.46 -7.72 -10.91
N GLU A 77 -4.64 -7.47 -9.62
CA GLU A 77 -4.01 -8.27 -8.57
C GLU A 77 -4.62 -9.67 -8.48
N VAL A 78 -5.91 -9.80 -8.83
CA VAL A 78 -6.64 -11.07 -8.83
C VAL A 78 -6.05 -12.05 -9.83
N ASN A 79 -5.85 -11.58 -11.06
CA ASN A 79 -5.33 -12.41 -12.15
C ASN A 79 -3.80 -12.36 -12.27
N MET A 80 -3.12 -11.48 -11.51
CA MET A 80 -1.68 -11.23 -11.63
C MET A 80 -1.27 -10.86 -13.06
N ASP A 81 -1.97 -9.89 -13.64
CA ASP A 81 -1.71 -9.38 -14.99
C ASP A 81 -2.03 -7.89 -15.12
N TYR A 82 -1.56 -7.30 -16.22
CA TYR A 82 -1.88 -5.94 -16.62
C TYR A 82 -2.15 -5.89 -18.12
N THR A 83 -3.06 -5.01 -18.53
CA THR A 83 -3.42 -4.80 -19.93
C THR A 83 -2.79 -3.51 -20.43
N LEU A 84 -2.02 -3.64 -21.51
CA LEU A 84 -1.28 -2.56 -22.15
C LEU A 84 -1.74 -2.41 -23.60
N THR A 85 -2.05 -1.18 -24.00
CA THR A 85 -2.30 -0.83 -25.39
C THR A 85 -1.15 0.04 -25.90
N MET A 86 -0.51 -0.39 -26.98
CA MET A 86 0.69 0.27 -27.52
C MET A 86 0.74 0.26 -29.05
N TYR A 87 1.48 1.22 -29.60
CA TYR A 87 2.00 1.21 -30.96
C TYR A 87 3.37 0.55 -30.95
N PHE A 88 3.44 -0.66 -31.49
CA PHE A 88 4.65 -1.45 -31.58
C PHE A 88 5.24 -1.32 -32.98
N GLN A 89 6.45 -0.75 -33.08
CA GLN A 89 7.11 -0.49 -34.36
C GLN A 89 8.42 -1.25 -34.45
N GLN A 90 8.68 -1.78 -35.64
CA GLN A 90 9.88 -2.52 -35.97
C GLN A 90 10.51 -1.92 -37.22
N TYR A 91 11.84 -1.85 -37.20
CA TYR A 91 12.66 -1.37 -38.30
C TYR A 91 13.69 -2.42 -38.62
N TRP A 92 13.78 -2.82 -39.88
CA TRP A 92 14.87 -3.63 -40.39
C TRP A 92 15.20 -3.21 -41.81
N ARG A 93 16.33 -3.68 -42.32
CA ARG A 93 16.74 -3.40 -43.70
C ARG A 93 16.66 -4.67 -44.54
N ASP A 94 15.87 -4.64 -45.60
CA ASP A 94 15.80 -5.68 -46.61
C ASP A 94 16.28 -5.13 -47.96
N LYS A 95 17.48 -5.57 -48.39
CA LYS A 95 18.10 -5.13 -49.65
C LYS A 95 17.26 -5.49 -50.88
N ARG A 96 16.40 -6.52 -50.79
CA ARG A 96 15.50 -6.94 -51.88
C ARG A 96 14.39 -5.92 -52.15
N LEU A 97 14.05 -5.10 -51.16
CA LEU A 97 12.99 -4.09 -51.22
C LEU A 97 13.52 -2.68 -51.51
N ALA A 98 14.79 -2.55 -51.91
CA ALA A 98 15.38 -1.28 -52.29
C ALA A 98 14.90 -0.83 -53.68
N TYR A 99 14.51 0.44 -53.79
CA TYR A 99 14.04 1.03 -55.04
C TYR A 99 14.82 2.29 -55.39
N SER A 100 14.84 2.64 -56.67
CA SER A 100 15.53 3.82 -57.19
C SER A 100 14.58 4.60 -58.10
N GLY A 101 14.82 5.91 -58.23
CA GLY A 101 14.00 6.79 -59.06
C GLY A 101 12.80 7.45 -58.36
N ILE A 102 12.49 7.07 -57.11
CA ILE A 102 11.44 7.71 -56.31
C ILE A 102 12.09 8.35 -55.06
N PRO A 103 12.06 9.68 -54.90
CA PRO A 103 12.67 10.37 -53.75
C PRO A 103 11.79 10.35 -52.49
N LEU A 104 10.69 9.60 -52.50
CA LEU A 104 9.69 9.55 -51.43
C LEU A 104 9.72 8.20 -50.70
N ASN A 105 9.28 8.21 -49.44
CA ASN A 105 9.04 6.98 -48.67
C ASN A 105 7.65 6.42 -49.02
N LEU A 106 7.62 5.23 -49.58
CA LEU A 106 6.38 4.59 -50.03
C LEU A 106 5.64 4.01 -48.82
N THR A 107 4.52 4.62 -48.43
CA THR A 107 3.61 4.04 -47.44
C THR A 107 2.60 3.17 -48.17
N LEU A 108 2.71 1.85 -47.99
CA LEU A 108 1.89 0.86 -48.66
C LEU A 108 0.68 0.47 -47.81
N ASP A 109 -0.32 -0.10 -48.48
CA ASP A 109 -1.50 -0.65 -47.82
C ASP A 109 -1.15 -1.85 -46.92
N ASN A 110 -1.91 -2.05 -45.85
CA ASN A 110 -1.63 -3.06 -44.82
C ASN A 110 -1.66 -4.52 -45.31
N ARG A 111 -2.26 -4.80 -46.48
CA ARG A 111 -2.34 -6.15 -47.09
C ARG A 111 -1.00 -6.61 -47.65
N VAL A 112 -0.10 -5.68 -48.01
CA VAL A 112 1.23 -6.06 -48.53
C VAL A 112 2.07 -6.77 -47.47
N ALA A 113 1.79 -6.54 -46.19
CA ALA A 113 2.50 -7.19 -45.09
C ALA A 113 2.39 -8.74 -45.14
N ASP A 114 1.29 -9.27 -45.70
CA ASP A 114 1.09 -10.71 -45.84
C ASP A 114 1.93 -11.32 -47.00
N GLN A 115 2.55 -10.47 -47.83
CA GLN A 115 3.43 -10.84 -48.94
C GLN A 115 4.89 -10.46 -48.69
N LEU A 116 5.23 -9.98 -47.49
CA LEU A 116 6.57 -9.61 -47.09
C LEU A 116 7.04 -10.48 -45.93
N TRP A 117 8.35 -10.65 -45.81
CA TRP A 117 8.91 -11.23 -44.60
C TRP A 117 8.79 -10.22 -43.46
N VAL A 118 8.29 -10.66 -42.31
CA VAL A 118 8.24 -9.89 -41.07
C VAL A 118 8.86 -10.71 -39.93
N PRO A 119 9.57 -10.07 -38.98
CA PRO A 119 10.10 -10.77 -37.81
C PRO A 119 9.01 -11.49 -37.00
N ASP A 120 9.31 -12.68 -36.51
CA ASP A 120 8.42 -13.53 -35.72
C ASP A 120 8.47 -13.19 -34.22
N THR A 121 8.37 -11.90 -33.93
CA THR A 121 8.41 -11.37 -32.56
C THR A 121 7.16 -11.77 -31.78
N TYR A 122 7.35 -12.32 -30.59
CA TYR A 122 6.28 -12.62 -29.65
C TYR A 122 6.57 -12.02 -28.28
N PHE A 123 5.54 -11.98 -27.44
CA PHE A 123 5.63 -11.54 -26.06
C PHE A 123 5.62 -12.76 -25.14
N LEU A 124 6.66 -12.93 -24.34
CA LEU A 124 6.78 -14.12 -23.48
C LEU A 124 5.72 -14.14 -22.37
N ASN A 125 5.42 -12.96 -21.81
CA ASN A 125 4.48 -12.82 -20.70
C ASN A 125 3.02 -12.74 -21.17
N ASP A 126 2.74 -12.83 -22.46
CA ASP A 126 1.39 -12.63 -22.99
C ASP A 126 0.46 -13.79 -22.62
N LYS A 127 -0.66 -13.45 -21.99
CA LYS A 127 -1.78 -14.38 -21.78
C LYS A 127 -2.79 -14.28 -22.93
N LYS A 128 -3.01 -13.07 -23.43
CA LYS A 128 -3.97 -12.76 -24.48
C LYS A 128 -3.60 -11.44 -25.12
N SER A 129 -3.36 -11.46 -26.41
CA SER A 129 -3.16 -10.25 -27.21
C SER A 129 -4.02 -10.27 -28.47
N PHE A 130 -4.30 -9.08 -28.99
CA PHE A 130 -4.92 -8.92 -30.29
C PHE A 130 -4.42 -7.65 -30.99
N VAL A 131 -4.39 -7.71 -32.31
CA VAL A 131 -4.16 -6.53 -33.16
C VAL A 131 -5.50 -5.89 -33.43
N HIS A 132 -5.58 -4.56 -33.27
CA HIS A 132 -6.82 -3.82 -33.54
C HIS A 132 -7.22 -3.92 -35.02
N GLY A 133 -8.54 -3.98 -35.27
CA GLY A 133 -9.11 -4.32 -36.58
C GLY A 133 -10.14 -3.34 -37.13
N VAL A 134 -10.24 -2.14 -36.57
CA VAL A 134 -11.30 -1.18 -36.92
C VAL A 134 -10.68 0.09 -37.53
N THR A 135 -11.09 0.54 -38.72
CA THR A 135 -11.98 -0.12 -39.70
C THR A 135 -11.29 -1.23 -40.50
N VAL A 136 -9.97 -1.30 -40.45
CA VAL A 136 -9.10 -2.34 -41.03
C VAL A 136 -8.09 -2.80 -39.98
N LYS A 137 -7.39 -3.92 -40.21
CA LYS A 137 -6.27 -4.33 -39.35
C LYS A 137 -5.23 -3.22 -39.25
N ASN A 138 -4.98 -2.72 -38.04
CA ASN A 138 -4.09 -1.61 -37.75
C ASN A 138 -2.62 -2.05 -37.87
N ARG A 139 -2.18 -2.20 -39.12
CA ARG A 139 -0.80 -2.44 -39.51
C ARG A 139 -0.37 -1.37 -40.49
N MET A 140 0.89 -0.98 -40.46
CA MET A 140 1.47 -0.08 -41.47
C MET A 140 2.74 -0.68 -42.03
N ILE A 141 2.94 -0.53 -43.33
CA ILE A 141 4.20 -0.83 -44.01
C ILE A 141 4.66 0.47 -44.67
N ARG A 142 5.87 0.90 -44.33
CA ARG A 142 6.53 2.02 -45.02
C ARG A 142 7.90 1.57 -45.48
N LEU A 143 8.09 1.61 -46.79
CA LEU A 143 9.35 1.32 -47.45
C LEU A 143 10.14 2.61 -47.63
N HIS A 144 11.44 2.52 -47.38
CA HIS A 144 12.42 3.54 -47.67
C HIS A 144 13.27 3.12 -48.88
N PRO A 145 13.83 4.08 -49.64
CA PRO A 145 14.56 3.77 -50.88
C PRO A 145 15.83 2.93 -50.65
N ASP A 146 16.40 2.97 -49.44
CA ASP A 146 17.58 2.20 -49.03
C ASP A 146 17.28 0.73 -48.67
N GLY A 147 16.01 0.33 -48.74
CA GLY A 147 15.50 -0.98 -48.33
C GLY A 147 15.10 -1.06 -46.86
N THR A 148 15.12 0.06 -46.12
CA THR A 148 14.61 0.06 -44.73
C THR A 148 13.09 -0.08 -44.74
N VAL A 149 12.59 -1.01 -43.93
CA VAL A 149 11.16 -1.29 -43.76
C VAL A 149 10.75 -0.87 -42.36
N LEU A 150 9.70 -0.04 -42.28
CA LEU A 150 8.99 0.23 -41.04
C LEU A 150 7.70 -0.60 -41.04
N TYR A 151 7.58 -1.46 -40.03
CA TYR A 151 6.37 -2.21 -39.73
C TYR A 151 5.80 -1.74 -38.39
N GLY A 152 4.61 -1.17 -38.43
CA GLY A 152 3.93 -0.70 -37.22
C GLY A 152 2.66 -1.50 -36.97
N LEU A 153 2.42 -1.80 -35.69
CA LEU A 153 1.26 -2.53 -35.19
C LEU A 153 0.63 -1.75 -34.04
N ARG A 154 -0.71 -1.75 -33.97
CA ARG A 154 -1.42 -1.35 -32.76
C ARG A 154 -1.89 -2.60 -32.03
N ILE A 155 -1.28 -2.90 -30.90
CA ILE A 155 -1.50 -4.14 -30.14
C ILE A 155 -2.07 -3.78 -28.77
N THR A 156 -3.08 -4.53 -28.34
CA THR A 156 -3.43 -4.63 -26.93
C THR A 156 -3.04 -6.02 -26.44
N THR A 157 -2.23 -6.07 -25.39
CA THR A 157 -1.75 -7.32 -24.77
C THR A 157 -2.05 -7.29 -23.28
N THR A 158 -2.52 -8.43 -22.77
CA THR A 158 -2.63 -8.69 -21.34
C THR A 158 -1.42 -9.54 -20.93
N ALA A 159 -0.45 -8.90 -20.30
CA ALA A 159 0.80 -9.53 -19.89
C ALA A 159 0.73 -9.95 -18.41
N ALA A 160 1.20 -11.16 -18.12
CA ALA A 160 1.35 -11.66 -16.78
C ALA A 160 2.42 -10.87 -16.01
N CYS A 161 2.13 -10.56 -14.75
CA CYS A 161 3.05 -9.90 -13.84
C CYS A 161 2.95 -10.55 -12.46
N MET A 162 4.04 -11.17 -12.01
CA MET A 162 4.12 -11.78 -10.69
C MET A 162 4.31 -10.68 -9.63
N MET A 163 3.27 -10.45 -8.83
CA MET A 163 3.26 -9.39 -7.80
C MET A 163 3.62 -9.94 -6.41
N ASP A 164 4.46 -9.23 -5.66
CA ASP A 164 4.67 -9.50 -4.23
C ASP A 164 3.76 -8.59 -3.39
N LEU A 165 2.71 -9.17 -2.83
CA LEU A 165 1.66 -8.45 -2.11
C LEU A 165 1.85 -8.50 -0.59
N ARG A 166 3.03 -8.91 -0.08
CA ARG A 166 3.31 -8.93 1.37
C ARG A 166 3.17 -7.56 2.02
N ARG A 167 3.59 -6.49 1.32
CA ARG A 167 3.48 -5.10 1.77
C ARG A 167 2.18 -4.42 1.35
N TYR A 168 1.22 -5.13 0.78
CA TYR A 168 -0.03 -4.55 0.30
C TYR A 168 -0.80 -3.79 1.39
N PRO A 169 -1.30 -2.56 1.14
CA PRO A 169 -1.26 -1.75 -0.09
C PRO A 169 -0.11 -0.70 -0.16
N LEU A 170 0.95 -0.86 0.64
CA LEU A 170 2.13 0.01 0.69
C LEU A 170 3.28 -0.57 -0.16
N ASP A 171 2.92 -1.18 -1.28
CA ASP A 171 3.81 -1.96 -2.13
C ASP A 171 4.24 -1.22 -3.39
N GLU A 172 5.38 -1.65 -3.93
CA GLU A 172 5.86 -1.31 -5.26
C GLU A 172 5.98 -2.60 -6.07
N GLN A 173 5.44 -2.59 -7.28
CA GLN A 173 5.42 -3.75 -8.17
C GLN A 173 6.30 -3.47 -9.38
N ASN A 174 7.03 -4.49 -9.83
CA ASN A 174 7.82 -4.42 -11.05
C ASN A 174 7.20 -5.34 -12.10
N CYS A 175 6.52 -4.74 -13.07
CA CYS A 175 5.87 -5.48 -14.15
C CYS A 175 6.66 -5.35 -15.45
N THR A 176 6.90 -6.47 -16.12
CA THR A 176 7.73 -6.53 -17.32
C THR A 176 6.94 -6.95 -18.54
N LEU A 177 7.39 -6.47 -19.70
CA LEU A 177 7.01 -6.91 -21.02
C LEU A 177 8.27 -7.42 -21.72
N GLU A 178 8.36 -8.73 -21.85
CA GLU A 178 9.49 -9.42 -22.48
C GLU A 178 9.15 -9.70 -23.95
N ILE A 179 10.02 -9.25 -24.85
CA ILE A 179 9.87 -9.32 -26.30
C ILE A 179 11.00 -10.18 -26.87
N GLU A 180 10.68 -11.18 -27.67
CA GLU A 180 11.62 -12.21 -28.10
C GLU A 180 11.29 -12.71 -29.52
N SER A 181 12.30 -13.24 -30.23
CA SER A 181 12.10 -13.94 -31.52
C SER A 181 11.81 -15.41 -31.25
N TYR A 182 10.85 -15.98 -31.97
CA TYR A 182 10.40 -17.35 -31.73
C TYR A 182 11.30 -18.40 -32.39
N GLY A 183 11.52 -18.27 -33.70
CA GLY A 183 12.22 -19.25 -34.51
C GLY A 183 13.70 -18.90 -34.76
N TYR A 184 14.03 -17.62 -34.87
CA TYR A 184 15.38 -17.18 -35.21
C TYR A 184 16.25 -16.99 -33.97
N THR A 185 17.42 -17.61 -33.98
CA THR A 185 18.43 -17.45 -32.93
C THR A 185 19.22 -16.15 -33.11
N THR A 186 20.11 -15.85 -32.16
CA THR A 186 20.96 -14.64 -32.23
C THR A 186 21.88 -14.60 -33.46
N ASP A 187 22.13 -15.76 -34.10
CA ASP A 187 22.93 -15.86 -35.32
C ASP A 187 22.16 -15.38 -36.57
N ASP A 188 20.83 -15.36 -36.50
CA ASP A 188 19.94 -14.98 -37.60
C ASP A 188 19.32 -13.60 -37.41
N ILE A 189 19.05 -13.20 -36.16
CA ILE A 189 18.36 -11.95 -35.83
C ILE A 189 18.98 -11.30 -34.58
N GLU A 190 19.07 -9.97 -34.59
CA GLU A 190 19.52 -9.19 -33.44
C GLU A 190 18.49 -8.12 -33.10
N PHE A 191 18.20 -7.94 -31.81
CA PHE A 191 17.27 -6.92 -31.33
C PHE A 191 17.97 -5.78 -30.62
N TYR A 192 17.50 -4.57 -30.88
CA TYR A 192 17.96 -3.38 -30.18
C TYR A 192 16.86 -2.34 -30.01
N TRP A 193 16.97 -1.54 -28.95
CA TRP A 193 16.10 -0.40 -28.70
C TRP A 193 16.52 0.78 -29.57
N ARG A 194 15.65 1.18 -30.51
CA ARG A 194 15.93 2.30 -31.41
C ARG A 194 15.85 3.62 -30.65
N GLY A 195 17.02 4.19 -30.35
CA GLY A 195 17.11 5.44 -29.58
C GLY A 195 17.41 5.23 -28.08
N GLY A 196 17.83 4.03 -27.68
CA GLY A 196 18.22 3.73 -26.30
C GLY A 196 17.09 4.09 -25.34
N ASP A 197 17.35 4.99 -24.39
CA ASP A 197 16.40 5.46 -23.38
C ASP A 197 15.13 6.12 -23.95
N LYS A 198 15.17 6.59 -25.21
CA LYS A 198 14.02 7.24 -25.87
C LYS A 198 13.21 6.31 -26.79
N ALA A 199 13.54 5.02 -26.82
CA ALA A 199 12.84 4.05 -27.66
C ALA A 199 11.39 3.77 -27.20
N VAL A 200 11.08 4.12 -25.95
CA VAL A 200 9.73 3.97 -25.38
C VAL A 200 9.18 5.34 -25.03
N THR A 201 8.08 5.72 -25.66
CA THR A 201 7.41 7.00 -25.46
C THR A 201 6.00 6.81 -24.90
N GLY A 202 5.41 7.89 -24.40
CA GLY A 202 4.05 7.90 -23.90
C GLY A 202 3.87 7.52 -22.43
N VAL A 203 4.93 7.02 -21.76
CA VAL A 203 4.88 6.60 -20.35
C VAL A 203 4.40 7.72 -19.42
N GLU A 204 4.89 8.94 -19.61
CA GLU A 204 4.55 10.11 -18.77
C GLU A 204 3.09 10.57 -18.92
N ARG A 205 2.42 10.19 -20.02
CA ARG A 205 1.01 10.52 -20.29
C ARG A 205 0.04 9.53 -19.65
N ILE A 206 0.55 8.44 -19.06
CA ILE A 206 -0.28 7.37 -18.52
C ILE A 206 -0.73 7.76 -17.12
N GLU A 207 -2.04 7.97 -16.98
CA GLU A 207 -2.68 8.15 -15.68
C GLU A 207 -3.39 6.86 -15.28
N LEU A 208 -2.89 6.22 -14.22
CA LEU A 208 -3.54 5.08 -13.60
C LEU A 208 -4.30 5.54 -12.34
N PRO A 209 -5.55 5.08 -12.12
CA PRO A 209 -6.33 5.54 -10.97
C PRO A 209 -5.78 5.03 -9.63
N GLN A 210 -5.24 3.80 -9.61
CA GLN A 210 -4.77 3.14 -8.39
C GLN A 210 -3.24 3.11 -8.24
N PHE A 211 -2.51 3.38 -9.32
CA PHE A 211 -1.05 3.27 -9.36
C PHE A 211 -0.43 4.54 -9.93
N SER A 212 0.84 4.75 -9.63
CA SER A 212 1.68 5.77 -10.22
C SER A 212 2.92 5.08 -10.79
N ILE A 213 3.31 5.46 -12.01
CA ILE A 213 4.52 4.94 -12.65
C ILE A 213 5.70 5.76 -12.12
N VAL A 214 6.64 5.11 -11.43
CA VAL A 214 7.82 5.76 -10.85
C VAL A 214 8.94 5.87 -11.87
N GLU A 215 9.27 4.76 -12.53
CA GLU A 215 10.32 4.67 -13.53
C GLU A 215 9.99 3.54 -14.51
N HIS A 216 10.60 3.62 -15.69
CA HIS A 216 10.64 2.52 -16.65
C HIS A 216 12.10 2.24 -17.01
N ARG A 217 12.43 0.98 -17.29
CA ARG A 217 13.78 0.59 -17.72
C ARG A 217 13.72 -0.30 -18.94
N LEU A 218 14.70 -0.11 -19.80
CA LEU A 218 14.90 -0.84 -21.05
C LEU A 218 16.13 -1.73 -20.90
N VAL A 219 15.96 -3.02 -21.12
CA VAL A 219 17.04 -4.01 -21.05
C VAL A 219 17.13 -4.74 -22.38
N SER A 220 18.35 -4.97 -22.85
CA SER A 220 18.65 -5.89 -23.96
C SER A 220 19.54 -7.00 -23.44
N ARG A 221 19.19 -8.26 -23.71
CA ARG A 221 19.91 -9.44 -23.23
C ARG A 221 19.72 -10.61 -24.17
N ASN A 222 20.64 -11.56 -24.11
CA ASN A 222 20.50 -12.86 -24.77
C ASN A 222 20.12 -13.92 -23.75
N VAL A 223 19.24 -14.83 -24.13
CA VAL A 223 18.76 -15.92 -23.29
C VAL A 223 18.98 -17.24 -24.00
N VAL A 224 19.28 -18.29 -23.24
CA VAL A 224 19.64 -19.59 -23.79
C VAL A 224 18.55 -20.60 -23.42
N PHE A 225 17.99 -21.24 -24.44
CA PHE A 225 17.10 -22.38 -24.33
C PHE A 225 17.78 -23.64 -24.86
N ALA A 226 17.10 -24.78 -24.74
CA ALA A 226 17.60 -26.06 -25.28
C ALA A 226 17.80 -26.03 -26.81
N THR A 227 17.05 -25.20 -27.52
CA THR A 227 17.10 -25.07 -28.99
C THR A 227 18.15 -24.10 -29.50
N GLY A 228 18.63 -23.18 -28.66
CA GLY A 228 19.58 -22.14 -29.07
C GLY A 228 19.55 -20.90 -28.18
N ALA A 229 20.35 -19.90 -28.55
CA ALA A 229 20.37 -18.59 -27.92
C ALA A 229 19.49 -17.60 -28.69
N TYR A 230 18.61 -16.88 -27.99
CA TYR A 230 17.65 -15.95 -28.58
C TYR A 230 17.84 -14.53 -28.03
N PRO A 231 17.67 -13.50 -28.86
CA PRO A 231 17.71 -12.12 -28.41
C PRO A 231 16.40 -11.75 -27.72
N ARG A 232 16.51 -11.06 -26.58
CA ARG A 232 15.35 -10.62 -25.78
C ARG A 232 15.48 -9.16 -25.36
N LEU A 233 14.43 -8.39 -25.64
CA LEU A 233 14.25 -7.05 -25.09
C LEU A 233 13.24 -7.09 -23.95
N SER A 234 13.49 -6.33 -22.89
CA SER A 234 12.59 -6.22 -21.75
C SER A 234 12.29 -4.76 -21.46
N LEU A 235 11.00 -4.43 -21.43
CA LEU A 235 10.48 -3.17 -20.92
C LEU A 235 9.90 -3.43 -19.52
N SER A 236 10.44 -2.75 -18.53
CA SER A 236 10.01 -2.90 -17.13
C SER A 236 9.41 -1.61 -16.59
N PHE A 237 8.31 -1.71 -15.84
CA PHE A 237 7.63 -0.61 -15.17
C PHE A 237 7.67 -0.81 -13.67
N ARG A 238 8.11 0.22 -12.94
CA ARG A 238 7.98 0.28 -11.49
C ARG A 238 6.69 1.00 -11.12
N LEU A 239 5.68 0.24 -10.72
CA LEU A 239 4.37 0.71 -10.34
C LEU A 239 4.32 0.88 -8.82
N LYS A 240 4.05 2.10 -8.35
CA LYS A 240 3.82 2.40 -6.94
C LYS A 240 2.33 2.57 -6.68
N ARG A 241 1.81 1.90 -5.67
CA ARG A 241 0.38 1.99 -5.34
C ARG A 241 0.03 3.30 -4.64
N ASN A 242 -1.07 3.91 -5.03
CA ASN A 242 -1.62 5.08 -4.36
C ASN A 242 -2.42 4.67 -3.12
N ILE A 243 -2.01 5.16 -1.94
CA ILE A 243 -2.59 4.73 -0.66
C ILE A 243 -3.92 5.40 -0.29
N GLY A 244 -4.25 6.55 -0.91
CA GLY A 244 -5.36 7.42 -0.48
C GLY A 244 -6.72 6.74 -0.41
N TYR A 245 -7.01 5.86 -1.37
CA TYR A 245 -8.23 5.04 -1.37
C TYR A 245 -8.34 4.14 -0.13
N PHE A 246 -7.26 3.43 0.21
CA PHE A 246 -7.22 2.51 1.34
C PHE A 246 -7.31 3.24 2.69
N ILE A 247 -6.77 4.46 2.78
CA ILE A 247 -6.92 5.29 3.99
C ILE A 247 -8.39 5.53 4.29
N LEU A 248 -9.16 5.99 3.30
CA LEU A 248 -10.57 6.33 3.49
C LEU A 248 -11.47 5.10 3.63
N GLN A 249 -11.21 4.04 2.87
CA GLN A 249 -12.09 2.87 2.82
C GLN A 249 -11.79 1.83 3.90
N THR A 250 -10.54 1.71 4.37
CA THR A 250 -10.16 0.65 5.31
C THR A 250 -9.54 1.18 6.60
N TYR A 251 -8.49 1.99 6.53
CA TYR A 251 -7.76 2.41 7.74
C TYR A 251 -8.61 3.34 8.62
N MET A 252 -9.22 4.39 8.07
CA MET A 252 -10.03 5.35 8.83
C MET A 252 -11.24 4.69 9.52
N PRO A 253 -12.08 3.88 8.83
CA PRO A 253 -13.18 3.17 9.49
C PRO A 253 -12.70 2.24 10.61
N SER A 254 -11.59 1.52 10.40
CA SER A 254 -11.03 0.60 11.40
C SER A 254 -10.51 1.32 12.64
N ILE A 255 -9.86 2.48 12.48
CA ILE A 255 -9.42 3.34 13.59
C ILE A 255 -10.64 3.85 14.36
N LEU A 256 -11.65 4.38 13.66
CA LEU A 256 -12.86 4.92 14.29
C LEU A 256 -13.64 3.85 15.06
N ILE A 257 -13.78 2.64 14.51
CA ILE A 257 -14.42 1.52 15.22
C ILE A 257 -13.62 1.11 16.46
N THR A 258 -12.29 1.12 16.38
CA THR A 258 -11.43 0.84 17.53
C THR A 258 -11.61 1.90 18.62
N ILE A 259 -11.68 3.18 18.26
CA ILE A 259 -11.96 4.28 19.20
C ILE A 259 -13.36 4.15 19.81
N LEU A 260 -14.37 3.79 19.00
CA LEU A 260 -15.74 3.55 19.48
C LEU A 260 -15.80 2.43 20.53
N SER A 261 -14.96 1.40 20.42
CA SER A 261 -14.89 0.35 21.44
C SER A 261 -14.48 0.89 22.82
N TRP A 262 -13.69 1.97 22.88
CA TRP A 262 -13.22 2.60 24.12
C TRP A 262 -14.27 3.44 24.83
N VAL A 263 -15.39 3.76 24.16
CA VAL A 263 -16.53 4.46 24.78
C VAL A 263 -17.09 3.61 25.94
N SER A 264 -16.99 2.29 25.86
CA SER A 264 -17.42 1.36 26.92
C SER A 264 -16.72 1.62 28.26
N PHE A 265 -15.48 2.12 28.28
CA PHE A 265 -14.73 2.43 29.51
C PHE A 265 -15.25 3.68 30.25
N TRP A 266 -16.04 4.52 29.58
CA TRP A 266 -16.62 5.74 30.13
C TRP A 266 -18.06 5.54 30.62
N ILE A 267 -18.75 4.54 30.10
CA ILE A 267 -20.10 4.16 30.53
C ILE A 267 -20.02 3.55 31.93
N ASN A 268 -21.01 3.76 32.81
CA ASN A 268 -21.00 3.14 34.14
C ASN A 268 -21.02 1.59 34.04
N TYR A 269 -20.37 0.88 34.97
CA TYR A 269 -20.30 -0.59 34.96
C TYR A 269 -21.67 -1.25 35.25
N ASP A 270 -22.59 -0.52 35.88
CA ASP A 270 -23.97 -0.98 36.12
C ASP A 270 -24.76 -1.16 34.81
N ALA A 271 -24.41 -0.42 33.76
CA ALA A 271 -25.06 -0.46 32.45
C ALA A 271 -24.55 -1.62 31.57
N SER A 272 -24.71 -2.84 32.07
CA SER A 272 -24.22 -4.09 31.45
C SER A 272 -24.68 -4.27 30.00
N ALA A 273 -25.97 -4.04 29.71
CA ALA A 273 -26.54 -4.17 28.37
C ALA A 273 -25.87 -3.24 27.34
N ALA A 274 -25.57 -2.00 27.73
CA ALA A 274 -24.94 -1.02 26.84
C ALA A 274 -23.48 -1.38 26.51
N ARG A 275 -22.69 -1.77 27.51
CA ARG A 275 -21.28 -2.15 27.32
C ARG A 275 -21.15 -3.42 26.45
N VAL A 276 -21.96 -4.44 26.70
CA VAL A 276 -21.96 -5.69 25.89
C VAL A 276 -22.42 -5.42 24.46
N ALA A 277 -23.50 -4.66 24.26
CA ALA A 277 -24.00 -4.36 22.93
C ALA A 277 -22.95 -3.63 22.08
N LEU A 278 -22.26 -2.63 22.65
CA LEU A 278 -21.16 -1.92 21.97
C LEU A 278 -20.00 -2.85 21.63
N GLY A 279 -19.56 -3.69 22.58
CA GLY A 279 -18.44 -4.62 22.36
C GLY A 279 -18.72 -5.70 21.30
N ILE A 280 -19.91 -6.31 21.33
CA ILE A 280 -20.29 -7.31 20.32
C ILE A 280 -20.46 -6.66 18.95
N THR A 281 -21.12 -5.50 18.88
CA THR A 281 -21.34 -4.81 17.61
C THR A 281 -20.03 -4.39 16.96
N THR A 282 -19.09 -3.86 17.73
CA THR A 282 -17.77 -3.46 17.21
C THR A 282 -16.95 -4.65 16.70
N VAL A 283 -16.97 -5.80 17.38
CA VAL A 283 -16.34 -7.04 16.88
C VAL A 283 -17.00 -7.51 15.57
N LEU A 284 -18.33 -7.46 15.50
CA LEU A 284 -19.08 -7.81 14.28
C LEU A 284 -18.71 -6.87 13.13
N THR A 285 -18.74 -5.56 13.34
CA THR A 285 -18.38 -4.57 12.31
C THR A 285 -16.94 -4.79 11.81
N MET A 286 -16.01 -5.08 12.71
CA MET A 286 -14.62 -5.38 12.34
C MET A 286 -14.50 -6.67 11.50
N THR A 287 -15.30 -7.68 11.85
CA THR A 287 -15.40 -8.93 11.07
C THR A 287 -15.95 -8.67 9.67
N THR A 288 -16.99 -7.83 9.55
CA THR A 288 -17.59 -7.45 8.26
C THR A 288 -16.59 -6.71 7.36
N ILE A 289 -15.78 -5.82 7.91
CA ILE A 289 -14.70 -5.14 7.15
C ILE A 289 -13.68 -6.16 6.64
N ASN A 290 -13.28 -7.12 7.49
CA ASN A 290 -12.34 -8.17 7.11
C ASN A 290 -12.87 -9.08 5.99
N THR A 291 -14.16 -9.43 6.03
CA THR A 291 -14.78 -10.25 4.97
C THR A 291 -14.88 -9.48 3.66
N HIS A 292 -15.31 -8.21 3.71
CA HIS A 292 -15.41 -7.37 2.52
C HIS A 292 -14.04 -7.18 1.83
N LEU A 293 -12.98 -6.94 2.60
CA LEU A 293 -11.63 -6.80 2.04
C LEU A 293 -11.13 -8.11 1.39
N ARG A 294 -11.52 -9.27 1.92
CA ARG A 294 -11.13 -10.56 1.34
C ARG A 294 -11.82 -10.87 0.01
N GLU A 295 -12.98 -10.28 -0.24
CA GLU A 295 -13.71 -10.45 -1.51
C GLU A 295 -13.11 -9.60 -2.63
N THR A 296 -12.53 -8.45 -2.31
CA THR A 296 -11.95 -7.53 -3.30
C THR A 296 -10.51 -7.88 -3.68
N LEU A 297 -9.85 -8.77 -2.93
CA LEU A 297 -8.45 -9.14 -3.13
C LEU A 297 -8.27 -10.58 -3.63
N PRO A 298 -7.18 -10.87 -4.38
CA PRO A 298 -6.78 -12.24 -4.64
C PRO A 298 -6.67 -13.07 -3.36
N LYS A 299 -7.08 -14.34 -3.43
CA LYS A 299 -6.86 -15.31 -2.37
C LYS A 299 -5.40 -15.76 -2.39
N ILE A 300 -4.59 -15.12 -1.56
CA ILE A 300 -3.16 -15.38 -1.44
C ILE A 300 -2.90 -16.13 -0.11
N PRO A 301 -2.02 -17.15 -0.09
CA PRO A 301 -1.81 -17.98 1.10
C PRO A 301 -0.96 -17.33 2.20
N TYR A 302 -0.35 -16.17 1.94
CA TYR A 302 0.48 -15.46 2.92
C TYR A 302 -0.22 -14.23 3.50
N VAL A 303 0.25 -13.82 4.69
CA VAL A 303 -0.29 -12.66 5.43
C VAL A 303 0.17 -11.36 4.78
N LYS A 304 -0.76 -10.45 4.50
CA LYS A 304 -0.50 -9.11 3.93
C LYS A 304 -0.36 -8.06 5.05
N ALA A 305 0.29 -6.94 4.77
CA ALA A 305 0.41 -5.83 5.72
C ALA A 305 -0.96 -5.34 6.22
N ILE A 306 -1.93 -5.19 5.32
CA ILE A 306 -3.31 -4.83 5.68
C ILE A 306 -3.98 -5.87 6.59
N ASP A 307 -3.69 -7.16 6.42
CA ASP A 307 -4.24 -8.21 7.28
C ASP A 307 -3.65 -8.09 8.69
N MET A 308 -2.36 -7.77 8.82
CA MET A 308 -1.71 -7.50 10.11
C MET A 308 -2.33 -6.29 10.80
N TYR A 309 -2.64 -5.22 10.05
CA TYR A 309 -3.30 -4.04 10.60
C TYR A 309 -4.69 -4.38 11.14
N LEU A 310 -5.52 -5.01 10.31
CA LEU A 310 -6.89 -5.35 10.66
C LEU A 310 -6.97 -6.38 11.79
N MET A 311 -6.07 -7.38 11.79
CA MET A 311 -5.98 -8.33 12.90
C MET A 311 -5.51 -7.65 14.19
N GLY A 312 -4.56 -6.71 14.11
CA GLY A 312 -4.13 -5.92 15.27
C GLY A 312 -5.27 -5.12 15.88
N CYS A 313 -5.98 -4.34 15.05
CA CYS A 313 -7.18 -3.60 15.46
C CYS A 313 -8.27 -4.52 16.03
N PHE A 314 -8.48 -5.70 15.43
CA PHE A 314 -9.43 -6.71 15.93
C PHE A 314 -9.07 -7.19 17.34
N VAL A 315 -7.78 -7.43 17.61
CA VAL A 315 -7.30 -7.79 18.96
C VAL A 315 -7.60 -6.68 19.97
N PHE A 316 -7.42 -5.40 19.63
CA PHE A 316 -7.75 -4.29 20.54
C PHE A 316 -9.25 -4.24 20.87
N VAL A 317 -10.12 -4.37 19.87
CA VAL A 317 -11.57 -4.40 20.06
C VAL A 317 -11.98 -5.61 20.90
N PHE A 318 -11.38 -6.78 20.65
CA PHE A 318 -11.64 -7.99 21.42
C PHE A 318 -11.17 -7.87 22.89
N LEU A 319 -10.00 -7.27 23.11
CA LEU A 319 -9.49 -6.99 24.46
C LEU A 319 -10.38 -5.99 25.22
N ALA A 320 -10.97 -5.01 24.54
CA ALA A 320 -11.93 -4.09 25.15
C ALA A 320 -13.21 -4.82 25.63
N LEU A 321 -13.69 -5.81 24.88
CA LEU A 321 -14.81 -6.66 25.31
C LEU A 321 -14.43 -7.56 26.50
N LEU A 322 -13.21 -8.13 26.48
CA LEU A 322 -12.70 -8.94 27.60
C LEU A 322 -12.50 -8.14 28.88
N GLU A 323 -12.14 -6.86 28.76
CA GLU A 323 -12.03 -5.94 29.89
C GLU A 323 -13.36 -5.83 30.64
N TYR A 324 -14.46 -5.65 29.92
CA TYR A 324 -15.78 -5.63 30.53
C TYR A 324 -16.14 -6.97 31.19
N ALA A 325 -15.84 -8.10 30.53
CA ALA A 325 -16.07 -9.42 31.13
C ALA A 325 -15.29 -9.59 32.44
N PHE A 326 -14.06 -9.06 32.50
CA PHE A 326 -13.22 -9.08 33.70
C PHE A 326 -13.78 -8.17 34.81
N VAL A 327 -14.22 -6.95 34.48
CA VAL A 327 -14.91 -6.04 35.40
C VAL A 327 -16.16 -6.69 36.00
N ASN A 328 -17.00 -7.29 35.14
CA ASN A 328 -18.23 -7.96 35.53
C ASN A 328 -17.96 -9.16 36.46
N TYR A 329 -16.91 -9.95 36.18
CA TYR A 329 -16.50 -11.09 37.01
C TYR A 329 -16.01 -10.66 38.40
N ILE A 330 -15.22 -9.58 38.50
CA ILE A 330 -14.75 -9.08 39.79
C ILE A 330 -15.91 -8.55 40.63
N PHE A 331 -16.84 -7.81 40.01
CA PHE A 331 -17.98 -7.21 40.70
C PHE A 331 -19.00 -8.27 41.15
N PHE A 332 -19.57 -9.06 40.25
CA PHE A 332 -20.62 -10.03 40.59
C PHE A 332 -20.08 -11.36 41.10
N GLY A 333 -18.94 -11.83 40.58
CA GLY A 333 -18.37 -13.13 40.97
C GLY A 333 -17.62 -13.08 42.29
N ARG A 334 -16.74 -12.08 42.46
CA ARG A 334 -15.91 -11.92 43.67
C ARG A 334 -16.46 -10.92 44.69
N GLY A 335 -17.41 -10.07 44.32
CA GLY A 335 -18.06 -9.10 45.22
C GLY A 335 -18.74 -9.77 46.42
N PRO A 336 -19.69 -10.72 46.22
CA PRO A 336 -20.40 -11.37 47.33
C PRO A 336 -19.47 -12.16 48.27
N GLN A 337 -18.46 -12.85 47.71
CA GLN A 337 -17.46 -13.57 48.50
C GLN A 337 -16.60 -12.62 49.35
N ARG A 338 -16.34 -11.40 48.85
CA ARG A 338 -15.60 -10.38 49.60
C ARG A 338 -16.45 -9.67 50.63
N GLN A 339 -17.69 -9.32 50.32
CA GLN A 339 -18.62 -8.77 51.31
C GLN A 339 -18.82 -9.75 52.47
N LYS A 340 -18.93 -11.06 52.18
CA LYS A 340 -18.98 -12.10 53.21
C LYS A 340 -17.68 -12.15 54.04
N LYS A 341 -16.50 -12.11 53.41
CA LYS A 341 -15.21 -12.10 54.13
C LYS A 341 -14.95 -10.80 54.93
N LEU A 342 -15.41 -9.65 54.44
CA LEU A 342 -15.34 -8.38 55.18
C LEU A 342 -16.31 -8.39 56.36
N ALA A 343 -17.55 -8.83 56.15
CA ALA A 343 -18.54 -9.00 57.22
C ALA A 343 -18.04 -9.97 58.30
N GLU A 344 -17.42 -11.09 57.92
CA GLU A 344 -16.80 -12.03 58.86
C GLU A 344 -15.61 -11.40 59.63
N LYS A 345 -14.80 -10.57 58.98
CA LYS A 345 -13.69 -9.84 59.66
C LYS A 345 -14.21 -8.76 60.61
N THR A 346 -15.22 -8.01 60.22
CA THR A 346 -15.85 -6.98 61.06
C THR A 346 -16.61 -7.63 62.22
N ALA A 347 -17.27 -8.77 62.00
CA ALA A 347 -17.89 -9.56 63.06
C ALA A 347 -16.85 -10.09 64.05
N LYS A 348 -15.70 -10.60 63.58
CA LYS A 348 -14.58 -11.02 64.45
C LYS A 348 -13.99 -9.84 65.24
N ALA A 349 -13.79 -8.69 64.60
CA ALA A 349 -13.31 -7.48 65.29
C ALA A 349 -14.30 -6.95 66.34
N LYS A 350 -15.61 -7.09 66.10
CA LYS A 350 -16.66 -6.73 67.07
C LYS A 350 -16.70 -7.72 68.24
N ASN A 351 -16.44 -9.01 67.99
CA ASN A 351 -16.36 -10.04 69.03
C ASN A 351 -15.08 -9.92 69.88
N ASP A 352 -13.94 -9.53 69.29
CA ASP A 352 -12.72 -9.27 70.06
C ASP A 352 -12.86 -8.01 70.93
N ARG A 353 -13.63 -7.00 70.49
CA ARG A 353 -13.99 -5.85 71.34
C ARG A 353 -14.92 -6.22 72.49
N SER A 354 -15.90 -7.13 72.31
CA SER A 354 -16.78 -7.55 73.41
C SER A 354 -16.07 -8.45 74.43
N LYS A 355 -15.08 -9.25 74.02
CA LYS A 355 -14.20 -9.99 74.93
C LYS A 355 -13.28 -9.10 75.78
N GLY A 356 -12.96 -7.89 75.31
CA GLY A 356 -12.21 -6.89 76.08
C GLY A 356 -13.04 -6.21 77.17
N ASP A 357 -14.37 -6.18 77.02
CA ASP A 357 -15.28 -5.50 77.95
C ASP A 357 -15.88 -6.46 79.01
N SER A 358 -15.89 -7.77 78.74
CA SER A 358 -16.39 -8.78 79.70
C SER A 358 -15.44 -9.11 80.85
N ASN A 359 -14.24 -8.51 80.91
CA ASN A 359 -13.22 -8.80 81.92
C ASN A 359 -12.94 -7.66 82.91
N ARG A 360 -13.89 -6.73 83.09
CA ARG A 360 -13.85 -5.74 84.19
C ARG A 360 -15.12 -5.84 85.03
N VAL A 361 -15.13 -6.79 85.95
CA VAL A 361 -16.07 -6.80 87.08
C VAL A 361 -15.24 -6.65 88.34
N ASP A 362 -15.12 -5.42 88.84
CA ASP A 362 -14.52 -5.14 90.15
C ASP A 362 -15.56 -5.33 91.25
N ALA A 363 -15.12 -5.89 92.39
CA ALA A 363 -15.97 -6.36 93.49
C ALA A 363 -16.53 -5.26 94.43
N HIS A 364 -16.64 -4.01 94.00
CA HIS A 364 -17.21 -2.93 94.82
C HIS A 364 -18.16 -2.08 93.99
N GLY A 365 -19.45 -2.17 94.28
CA GLY A 365 -20.53 -1.54 93.54
C GLY A 365 -20.53 -0.01 93.62
N ASN A 366 -19.88 0.64 92.67
CA ASN A 366 -20.11 2.03 92.29
C ASN A 366 -20.17 2.13 90.76
N ILE A 367 -21.29 2.65 90.25
CA ILE A 367 -21.56 2.82 88.81
C ILE A 367 -20.75 4.01 88.30
N LEU A 368 -19.81 3.75 87.38
CA LEU A 368 -19.06 4.79 86.67
C LEU A 368 -19.71 5.01 85.30
N LEU A 369 -20.38 6.14 85.14
CA LEU A 369 -21.01 6.58 83.89
C LEU A 369 -19.93 6.81 82.83
N THR A 370 -19.82 5.93 81.84
CA THR A 370 -19.05 6.21 80.62
C THR A 370 -19.85 7.18 79.75
N SER A 371 -19.25 8.30 79.36
CA SER A 371 -19.87 9.28 78.47
C SER A 371 -20.17 8.65 77.11
N LEU A 372 -21.46 8.53 76.80
CA LEU A 372 -21.97 8.21 75.47
C LEU A 372 -21.65 9.38 74.52
N GLU A 373 -20.55 9.28 73.76
CA GLU A 373 -20.40 10.07 72.54
C GLU A 373 -21.30 9.46 71.47
N VAL A 374 -22.48 10.04 71.33
CA VAL A 374 -23.46 9.75 70.28
C VAL A 374 -22.91 10.30 68.95
N HIS A 375 -22.30 9.45 68.14
CA HIS A 375 -22.18 9.72 66.70
C HIS A 375 -23.46 9.23 66.02
N ASN A 376 -24.36 10.18 65.76
CA ASN A 376 -25.58 9.97 65.01
C ASN A 376 -25.23 10.08 63.51
N GLU A 377 -25.00 8.95 62.83
CA GLU A 377 -25.07 8.92 61.36
C GLU A 377 -26.54 8.80 60.96
N MET A 378 -27.19 9.95 60.81
CA MET A 378 -28.53 10.02 60.25
C MET A 378 -28.43 10.04 58.72
N ASN A 379 -28.76 8.90 58.14
CA ASN A 379 -29.04 8.68 56.73
C ASN A 379 -30.42 9.31 56.44
N GLU A 380 -30.49 10.35 55.62
CA GLU A 380 -31.78 11.00 55.30
C GLU A 380 -32.17 10.77 53.83
N VAL A 381 -33.27 10.03 53.70
CA VAL A 381 -34.05 9.82 52.49
C VAL A 381 -35.14 10.88 52.44
N THR A 382 -35.13 11.69 51.37
CA THR A 382 -36.24 12.44 50.74
C THR A 382 -37.20 13.30 51.57
N GLY A 383 -37.30 14.58 51.20
CA GLY A 383 -38.60 15.26 51.00
C GLY A 383 -38.75 16.66 51.61
N GLY A 384 -39.03 17.65 50.75
CA GLY A 384 -39.91 18.78 51.09
C GLY A 384 -39.29 20.13 51.52
N ILE A 385 -39.23 21.06 50.55
CA ILE A 385 -39.62 22.50 50.60
C ILE A 385 -39.36 23.29 51.91
N GLY A 386 -38.61 24.40 51.79
CA GLY A 386 -38.74 25.56 52.69
C GLY A 386 -37.49 26.44 52.79
N ASP A 387 -37.59 27.69 52.33
CA ASP A 387 -36.58 28.75 52.34
C ASP A 387 -35.97 29.10 53.71
N THR A 388 -34.71 29.55 53.77
CA THR A 388 -34.29 30.96 54.04
C THR A 388 -32.83 31.11 54.52
N ARG A 389 -32.10 31.94 53.75
CA ARG A 389 -31.14 33.02 54.13
C ARG A 389 -30.10 32.88 55.27
N ASN A 390 -28.86 33.21 54.86
CA ASN A 390 -27.84 34.03 55.55
C ASN A 390 -27.24 33.44 56.86
N SER A 391 -25.93 33.43 57.10
CA SER A 391 -25.00 34.56 56.96
C SER A 391 -23.55 34.06 57.00
N ALA A 392 -22.69 34.71 56.22
CA ALA A 392 -21.24 34.69 56.39
C ALA A 392 -20.84 35.33 57.73
N ILE A 393 -19.64 35.01 58.22
CA ILE A 393 -18.53 35.98 58.40
C ILE A 393 -17.29 35.26 58.95
N SER A 394 -16.18 35.59 58.28
CA SER A 394 -14.77 35.35 58.53
C SER A 394 -14.24 35.96 59.84
N PHE A 395 -13.09 35.47 60.36
CA PHE A 395 -11.84 36.25 60.47
C PHE A 395 -10.72 35.40 61.12
N ASP A 396 -9.74 35.07 60.28
CA ASP A 396 -8.30 35.32 60.40
C ASP A 396 -7.58 35.45 61.78
N ASN A 397 -6.61 34.54 61.94
CA ASN A 397 -5.15 34.82 61.92
C ASN A 397 -4.33 34.82 63.24
N SER A 398 -3.14 34.22 63.07
CA SER A 398 -1.87 34.37 63.82
C SER A 398 -1.87 33.95 65.30
N GLY A 399 -0.98 33.09 65.80
CA GLY A 399 0.40 32.82 65.44
C GLY A 399 1.25 32.94 66.72
N ILE A 400 2.32 32.14 66.81
CA ILE A 400 3.54 32.29 67.65
C ILE A 400 3.92 30.98 68.36
N GLN A 401 5.04 30.42 67.88
CA GLN A 401 5.85 29.39 68.55
C GLN A 401 6.77 30.05 69.58
N TYR A 402 7.01 29.38 70.71
CA TYR A 402 8.23 29.55 71.50
C TYR A 402 8.83 28.19 71.89
N ARG A 403 10.16 28.17 71.91
CA ARG A 403 11.08 27.04 72.02
C ARG A 403 11.93 27.16 73.30
N LYS A 404 12.18 26.01 73.97
CA LYS A 404 13.27 25.68 74.95
C LYS A 404 13.19 26.37 76.34
N GLN A 405 13.69 25.86 77.48
CA GLN A 405 14.69 24.82 77.81
C GLN A 405 14.63 24.38 79.31
N SER A 406 14.95 23.10 79.59
CA SER A 406 15.69 22.48 80.73
C SER A 406 15.62 22.94 82.22
N MET A 407 15.22 22.00 83.11
CA MET A 407 15.83 21.39 84.36
C MET A 407 16.78 22.24 85.28
N PRO A 408 17.03 21.95 86.61
CA PRO A 408 17.06 20.62 87.29
C PRO A 408 16.76 20.55 88.84
N ARG A 409 16.71 19.33 89.42
CA ARG A 409 17.40 18.87 90.69
C ARG A 409 16.87 17.51 91.18
N GLU A 410 17.75 16.48 91.25
CA GLU A 410 18.31 15.82 92.47
C GLU A 410 17.30 14.97 93.27
N GLY A 411 17.50 13.70 93.66
CA GLY A 411 18.60 12.74 93.62
C GLY A 411 18.26 11.52 94.52
N HIS A 412 19.10 10.47 94.47
CA HIS A 412 19.12 9.20 95.26
C HIS A 412 18.12 8.09 94.82
N GLY A 413 18.47 6.81 94.70
CA GLY A 413 19.67 6.03 95.02
C GLY A 413 19.59 4.60 94.44
N ARG A 414 20.69 3.86 94.55
CA ARG A 414 21.12 2.64 93.81
C ARG A 414 20.44 1.32 94.24
N HIS A 415 20.38 0.33 93.34
CA HIS A 415 20.97 -1.02 93.52
C HIS A 415 21.06 -1.86 92.21
N MET A 416 22.11 -2.70 92.14
CA MET A 416 22.72 -3.43 91.02
C MET A 416 22.20 -4.87 90.78
N GLY A 417 22.50 -5.41 89.59
CA GLY A 417 22.77 -6.85 89.32
C GLY A 417 21.99 -7.43 88.14
N ASP A 418 22.44 -7.30 86.89
CA ASP A 418 23.40 -8.16 86.16
C ASP A 418 22.86 -9.55 85.76
N ARG A 419 22.63 -9.77 84.45
CA ARG A 419 23.11 -10.96 83.70
C ARG A 419 22.77 -11.01 82.20
N SER A 420 23.84 -10.94 81.41
CA SER A 420 24.24 -11.77 80.26
C SER A 420 23.31 -12.07 79.06
N ILE A 421 23.81 -11.63 77.89
CA ILE A 421 23.51 -11.98 76.48
C ILE A 421 23.83 -13.46 76.17
N PRO A 422 23.21 -14.07 75.13
CA PRO A 422 24.06 -14.61 74.06
C PRO A 422 23.54 -14.33 72.63
N HIS A 423 24.53 -14.18 71.74
CA HIS A 423 24.52 -13.96 70.30
C HIS A 423 23.58 -14.85 69.46
N LYS A 424 23.09 -14.30 68.32
CA LYS A 424 23.18 -14.98 67.01
C LYS A 424 22.91 -14.07 65.79
N LYS A 425 23.96 -13.97 64.96
CA LYS A 425 24.01 -13.89 63.48
C LYS A 425 23.40 -12.67 62.77
N THR A 426 24.28 -11.73 62.47
CA THR A 426 24.21 -10.78 61.36
C THR A 426 24.09 -11.53 60.02
N HIS A 427 22.95 -11.37 59.34
CA HIS A 427 22.82 -11.70 57.91
C HIS A 427 22.91 -10.40 57.12
N LEU A 428 23.98 -10.25 56.34
CA LEU A 428 24.17 -9.16 55.38
C LEU A 428 23.01 -9.16 54.38
N ARG A 429 22.13 -8.16 54.48
CA ARG A 429 21.04 -7.91 53.53
C ARG A 429 21.60 -7.13 52.34
N ARG A 430 21.91 -7.85 51.26
CA ARG A 430 22.21 -7.28 49.94
C ARG A 430 20.97 -6.49 49.47
N ARG A 431 21.05 -5.15 49.49
CA ARG A 431 20.03 -4.27 48.89
C ARG A 431 20.14 -4.37 47.36
N SER A 432 19.34 -5.24 46.74
CA SER A 432 18.97 -5.04 45.35
C SER A 432 17.76 -4.12 45.32
N SER A 433 17.92 -2.95 44.71
CA SER A 433 16.83 -2.03 44.39
C SER A 433 15.98 -2.65 43.28
N GLN A 434 14.98 -3.45 43.67
CA GLN A 434 13.93 -3.86 42.74
C GLN A 434 13.05 -2.65 42.45
N LEU A 435 13.07 -2.21 41.20
CA LEU A 435 12.13 -1.26 40.63
C LEU A 435 10.74 -1.90 40.72
N LYS A 436 9.99 -1.55 41.78
CA LYS A 436 8.63 -2.03 42.03
C LYS A 436 7.70 -1.41 40.99
N ILE A 437 7.49 -2.11 39.89
CA ILE A 437 6.29 -1.92 39.07
C ILE A 437 5.11 -2.34 39.97
N LYS A 438 4.34 -1.35 40.46
CA LYS A 438 3.08 -1.59 41.17
C LYS A 438 2.13 -2.27 40.20
N ILE A 439 2.01 -3.60 40.31
CA ILE A 439 0.86 -4.34 39.78
C ILE A 439 -0.39 -3.67 40.38
N PRO A 440 -1.39 -3.29 39.57
CA PRO A 440 -2.56 -2.58 40.08
C PRO A 440 -3.30 -3.43 41.12
N ASP A 441 -3.97 -2.75 42.04
CA ASP A 441 -4.86 -3.42 42.99
C ASP A 441 -6.06 -3.95 42.18
N LEU A 442 -6.05 -5.25 41.85
CA LEU A 442 -7.09 -5.97 41.07
C LEU A 442 -8.45 -6.05 41.83
N THR A 443 -8.74 -5.08 42.68
CA THR A 443 -9.82 -5.13 43.65
C THR A 443 -10.82 -4.00 43.53
N ASP A 444 -10.48 -2.95 42.81
CA ASP A 444 -11.35 -1.79 42.58
C ASP A 444 -11.77 -1.75 41.10
N VAL A 445 -13.08 -1.85 40.88
CA VAL A 445 -13.71 -1.82 39.55
C VAL A 445 -13.44 -0.49 38.84
N ASN A 446 -13.49 0.62 39.58
CA ASN A 446 -13.23 1.95 39.02
C ASN A 446 -11.75 2.16 38.67
N ALA A 447 -10.84 1.47 39.35
CA ALA A 447 -9.42 1.53 39.03
C ALA A 447 -9.09 0.84 37.70
N ILE A 448 -9.80 -0.26 37.37
CA ILE A 448 -9.64 -1.00 36.11
C ILE A 448 -10.08 -0.11 34.94
N ASP A 449 -11.30 0.44 34.99
CA ASP A 449 -11.80 1.35 33.94
C ASP A 449 -10.87 2.56 33.74
N ARG A 450 -10.37 3.17 34.83
CA ARG A 450 -9.41 4.30 34.75
C ARG A 450 -8.10 3.93 34.10
N TRP A 451 -7.60 2.72 34.33
CA TRP A 451 -6.37 2.24 33.72
C TRP A 451 -6.57 1.93 32.24
N SER A 452 -7.68 1.27 31.89
CA SER A 452 -8.08 0.97 30.51
C SER A 452 -8.15 2.24 29.65
N ARG A 453 -8.68 3.35 30.20
CA ARG A 453 -8.74 4.66 29.51
C ARG A 453 -7.39 5.22 29.09
N ILE A 454 -6.30 4.86 29.76
CA ILE A 454 -4.95 5.35 29.44
C ILE A 454 -4.20 4.33 28.59
N VAL A 455 -4.28 3.05 28.95
CA VAL A 455 -3.47 2.00 28.32
C VAL A 455 -3.94 1.65 26.91
N PHE A 456 -5.24 1.54 26.66
CA PHE A 456 -5.73 1.18 25.32
C PHE A 456 -5.38 2.25 24.26
N PRO A 457 -5.62 3.56 24.48
CA PRO A 457 -5.22 4.57 23.50
C PRO A 457 -3.71 4.64 23.30
N PHE A 458 -2.92 4.52 24.38
CA PHE A 458 -1.46 4.58 24.30
C PHE A 458 -0.88 3.39 23.52
N THR A 459 -1.33 2.18 23.84
CA THR A 459 -0.88 0.95 23.15
C THR A 459 -1.32 0.91 21.69
N PHE A 460 -2.53 1.39 21.37
CA PHE A 460 -2.98 1.51 19.99
C PHE A 460 -2.19 2.57 19.21
N SER A 461 -1.85 3.69 19.84
CA SER A 461 -0.97 4.71 19.24
C SER A 461 0.41 4.13 18.92
N LEU A 462 1.01 3.38 19.84
CA LEU A 462 2.27 2.68 19.63
C LEU A 462 2.17 1.64 18.49
N PHE A 463 1.07 0.89 18.43
CA PHE A 463 0.81 -0.05 17.35
C PHE A 463 0.78 0.64 15.97
N ASN A 464 0.07 1.76 15.84
CA ASN A 464 0.06 2.53 14.61
C ASN A 464 1.45 3.07 14.27
N LEU A 465 2.19 3.59 15.25
CA LEU A 465 3.55 4.08 15.04
C LEU A 465 4.47 2.99 14.48
N VAL A 466 4.46 1.79 15.09
CA VAL A 466 5.26 0.65 14.62
C VAL A 466 4.81 0.20 13.23
N TYR A 467 3.50 0.12 12.99
CA TYR A 467 2.95 -0.28 11.70
C TYR A 467 3.38 0.66 10.56
N TRP A 468 3.14 1.95 10.70
CA TRP A 468 3.44 2.93 9.67
C TRP A 468 4.95 3.07 9.44
N LEU A 469 5.78 3.04 10.49
CA LEU A 469 7.23 3.11 10.32
C LEU A 469 7.82 1.88 9.62
N TYR A 470 7.25 0.69 9.85
CA TYR A 470 7.76 -0.56 9.26
C TYR A 470 7.33 -0.76 7.80
N TYR A 471 6.11 -0.36 7.44
CA TYR A 471 5.57 -0.61 6.11
C TYR A 471 5.73 0.57 5.13
N VAL A 472 5.94 1.80 5.62
CA VAL A 472 6.19 2.98 4.76
C VAL A 472 7.68 3.17 4.45
N ASN A 473 8.58 2.81 5.38
CA ASN A 473 10.02 2.72 5.12
C ASN A 473 10.38 1.34 4.56
#